data_AF-A0A165DNJ8-F1
#
_entry.id   AF-A0A165DNJ8-F1
#
_cell.length_a   1.000
_cell.length_b   1.000
_cell.length_c   1.000
_cell.angle_alpha   90.00
_cell.angle_beta   90.00
_cell.angle_gamma   90.00
#
_symmetry.space_group_name_H-M   'P 1'
#
loop_
_entity.id
_entity.type
_entity.pdbx_description
1 polymer ?
#
loop_
_entity_poly.entity_id
_entity_poly.type
_entity_poly.pdbx_seq_one_letter_code
_entity_poly.pdbx_strand_id
1 'polypeptide(L)'
;MHVFSRTVSSSHTRRARILPPELTDIVIGYLHDDSASLKSVSLASRDMLPSTRTHLFYSIALYHSRLLDAFVALLQTSPHLAGCVKCL
;
A
#
# COMPACT_ATOMS: atom_id res chain seq x y z
N MET A 1 4.03 27.54 32.17
CA MET A 1 4.79 27.39 30.91
C MET A 1 3.83 27.55 29.75
N HIS A 2 4.10 28.56 28.94
CA HIS A 2 3.57 28.86 27.61
C HIS A 2 3.47 27.60 26.72
N VAL A 3 2.56 27.41 25.74
CA VAL A 3 1.55 28.22 25.05
C VAL A 3 0.77 27.20 24.18
N PHE A 4 -0.56 27.17 24.24
CA PHE A 4 -1.47 27.64 23.16
C PHE A 4 -1.25 26.92 21.82
N SER A 5 -2.21 26.35 21.10
CA SER A 5 -3.65 26.17 21.22
C SER A 5 -3.99 25.32 19.98
N ARG A 6 -4.77 24.25 20.12
CA ARG A 6 -5.63 23.88 19.00
C ARG A 6 -6.97 24.51 19.32
N THR A 7 -7.11 25.73 18.83
CA THR A 7 -8.38 26.42 18.70
C THR A 7 -9.38 25.45 18.08
N VAL A 8 -10.36 25.06 18.88
CA VAL A 8 -11.65 24.58 18.41
C VAL A 8 -12.20 25.70 17.53
N SER A 9 -12.19 25.49 16.22
CA SER A 9 -12.77 26.44 15.28
C SER A 9 -13.46 25.71 14.15
N SER A 10 -14.73 26.08 13.95
CA SER A 10 -15.67 25.66 12.91
C SER A 10 -16.06 24.18 12.86
N SER A 11 -17.19 23.93 13.53
CA SER A 11 -18.15 22.87 13.28
C SER A 11 -18.45 22.70 11.78
N HIS A 12 -17.70 21.83 11.11
CA HIS A 12 -18.14 21.01 9.98
C HIS A 12 -17.62 19.61 10.24
N THR A 13 -18.52 18.70 10.59
CA THR A 13 -18.28 17.26 10.70
C THR A 13 -17.46 16.77 9.49
N ARG A 14 -16.13 16.55 9.64
CA ARG A 14 -15.38 15.66 8.74
C ARG A 14 -15.79 14.22 9.05
N ARG A 15 -17.07 13.90 8.80
CA ARG A 15 -17.49 12.52 8.51
C ARG A 15 -16.93 12.21 7.12
N ALA A 16 -15.60 12.06 7.02
CA ALA A 16 -15.00 11.48 5.85
C ALA A 16 -15.59 10.07 5.78
N ARG A 17 -16.38 9.82 4.74
CA ARG A 17 -17.16 8.59 4.58
C ARG A 17 -16.22 7.40 4.71
N ILE A 18 -16.31 6.69 5.83
CA ILE A 18 -15.58 5.45 6.07
C ILE A 18 -16.37 4.41 5.29
N LEU A 19 -15.98 4.20 4.04
CA LEU A 19 -16.39 3.00 3.32
C LEU A 19 -15.95 1.81 4.17
N PRO A 20 -16.83 0.85 4.50
CA PRO A 20 -16.43 -0.36 5.18
C PRO A 20 -15.22 -0.99 4.47
N PRO A 21 -14.24 -1.52 5.22
CA PRO A 21 -13.06 -2.12 4.64
C PRO A 21 -13.41 -3.26 3.68
N GLU A 22 -14.51 -3.98 3.91
CA GLU A 22 -15.00 -5.05 3.03
C GLU A 22 -15.36 -4.52 1.63
N LEU A 23 -15.98 -3.34 1.55
CA LEU A 23 -16.31 -2.72 0.26
C LEU A 23 -15.05 -2.23 -0.45
N THR A 24 -14.08 -1.72 0.31
CA THR A 24 -12.77 -1.35 -0.22
C THR A 24 -12.05 -2.57 -0.81
N ASP A 25 -12.05 -3.70 -0.10
CA ASP A 25 -11.46 -4.95 -0.55
C ASP A 25 -12.14 -5.48 -1.81
N ILE A 26 -13.47 -5.39 -1.90
CA ILE A 26 -14.21 -5.78 -3.11
C ILE A 26 -13.79 -4.91 -4.31
N VAL A 27 -13.70 -3.59 -4.13
CA VAL A 27 -13.27 -2.67 -5.21
C VAL A 27 -11.85 -2.96 -5.65
N ILE A 28 -10.93 -3.20 -4.70
CA ILE A 28 -9.55 -3.56 -5.01
C ILE A 28 -9.47 -4.95 -5.65
N GLY A 29 -10.31 -5.89 -5.25
CA GLY A 29 -10.42 -7.21 -5.86
C GLY A 29 -10.77 -7.13 -7.34
N TYR A 30 -11.63 -6.21 -7.77
CA TYR A 30 -11.90 -5.99 -9.20
C TYR A 30 -10.72 -5.42 -9.98
N LEU A 31 -9.74 -4.81 -9.30
CA LEU A 31 -8.56 -4.20 -9.91
C LEU A 31 -7.34 -5.13 -9.91
N HIS A 32 -7.48 -6.39 -9.50
CA HIS A 32 -6.34 -7.31 -9.30
C HIS A 32 -5.44 -7.49 -10.53
N ASP A 33 -6.01 -7.48 -11.75
CA ASP A 33 -5.26 -7.63 -13.00
C ASP A 33 -4.65 -6.31 -13.51
N ASP A 34 -5.12 -5.16 -13.02
CA ASP A 34 -4.65 -3.85 -13.46
C ASP A 34 -3.71 -3.21 -12.41
N SER A 35 -2.44 -3.59 -12.50
CA SER A 35 -1.39 -3.04 -11.65
C SER A 35 -1.21 -1.52 -11.74
N ALA A 36 -1.59 -0.89 -12.86
CA ALA A 36 -1.48 0.56 -13.03
C ALA A 36 -2.59 1.29 -12.24
N SER A 37 -3.80 0.75 -12.29
CA SER A 37 -4.91 1.24 -11.47
C SER A 37 -4.69 0.98 -9.98
N LEU A 38 -4.17 -0.20 -9.59
CA LEU A 38 -3.82 -0.47 -8.19
C LEU A 38 -2.80 0.52 -7.64
N LYS A 39 -1.77 0.88 -8.42
CA LYS A 39 -0.79 1.91 -8.04
C LYS A 39 -1.46 3.26 -7.85
N SER A 40 -2.28 3.68 -8.81
CA SER A 40 -2.99 4.97 -8.73
C SER A 40 -3.89 5.04 -7.49
N VAL A 41 -4.63 3.98 -7.22
CA VAL A 41 -5.54 3.88 -6.06
C VAL A 41 -4.76 3.86 -4.74
N SER A 42 -3.60 3.20 -4.69
CA SER A 42 -2.73 3.20 -3.50
C SER A 42 -2.20 4.58 -3.13
N LEU A 43 -2.11 5.50 -4.10
CA LEU A 43 -1.69 6.89 -3.88
C LEU A 43 -2.87 7.82 -3.55
N ALA A 44 -4.08 7.48 -4.01
CA ALA A 44 -5.27 8.32 -3.82
C ALA A 44 -5.85 8.21 -2.39
N SER A 45 -5.77 7.04 -1.74
CA SER A 45 -6.35 6.83 -0.41
C SER A 45 -5.48 5.94 0.49
N ARG A 46 -5.37 6.35 1.76
CA ARG A 46 -4.68 5.57 2.80
C ARG A 46 -5.44 4.30 3.19
N ASP A 47 -6.77 4.33 3.08
CA ASP A 47 -7.63 3.20 3.47
C ASP A 47 -7.52 2.03 2.46
N MET A 48 -7.18 2.34 1.21
CA MET A 48 -7.01 1.35 0.15
C MET A 48 -5.57 0.81 0.07
N LEU A 49 -4.65 1.40 0.83
CA LEU A 49 -3.23 1.03 0.84
C LEU A 49 -2.97 -0.42 1.29
N PRO A 50 -3.61 -0.95 2.36
CA PRO A 50 -3.33 -2.32 2.81
C PRO A 50 -3.71 -3.36 1.75
N SER A 51 -4.89 -3.22 1.15
CA SER A 51 -5.42 -4.14 0.15
C SER A 51 -4.63 -4.05 -1.15
N THR A 52 -4.37 -2.83 -1.65
CA THR A 52 -3.56 -2.64 -2.88
C THR A 52 -2.15 -3.21 -2.75
N ARG A 53 -1.48 -3.03 -1.60
CA ARG A 53 -0.16 -3.63 -1.35
C ARG A 53 -0.18 -5.14 -1.43
N THR A 54 -1.21 -5.77 -0.88
CA THR A 54 -1.35 -7.22 -0.93
C THR A 54 -1.39 -7.70 -2.38
N HIS A 55 -2.21 -7.08 -3.23
CA HIS A 55 -2.28 -7.44 -4.66
C HIS A 55 -1.01 -7.07 -5.44
N LEU A 56 -0.40 -5.91 -5.18
CA LEU A 56 0.81 -5.46 -5.88
C LEU A 56 2.04 -6.31 -5.57
N PHE A 57 2.14 -6.84 -4.36
CA PHE A 57 3.28 -7.63 -3.91
C PHE A 57 2.96 -9.13 -3.78
N TYR A 58 1.77 -9.57 -4.20
CA TYR A 58 1.37 -10.98 -4.15
C TYR A 58 2.25 -11.86 -5.06
N SER A 59 2.55 -11.38 -6.26
CA SER A 59 3.39 -12.07 -7.22
C SER A 59 4.29 -11.08 -7.95
N ILE A 60 5.61 -11.30 -7.85
CA ILE A 60 6.62 -10.47 -8.51
C ILE A 60 7.42 -11.38 -9.43
N ALA A 61 7.32 -11.14 -10.73
CA ALA A 61 8.13 -11.83 -11.72
C ALA A 61 9.37 -10.99 -12.07
N LEU A 62 10.55 -11.56 -11.85
CA LEU A 62 11.84 -10.94 -12.16
C LEU A 62 12.29 -11.37 -13.56
N TYR A 63 11.86 -10.66 -14.60
CA TYR A 63 12.12 -11.04 -16.00
C TYR A 63 13.53 -10.75 -16.52
N HIS A 64 14.27 -9.86 -15.86
CA HIS A 64 15.57 -9.38 -16.35
C HIS A 64 16.67 -9.63 -15.32
N SER A 65 17.86 -10.01 -15.77
CA SER A 65 19.03 -10.24 -14.92
C SER A 65 19.33 -9.03 -14.01
N ARG A 66 19.25 -7.81 -14.54
CA ARG A 66 19.44 -6.58 -13.74
C ARG A 66 18.48 -6.44 -12.56
N LEU A 67 17.23 -6.89 -12.72
CA LEU A 67 16.24 -6.86 -11.62
C LEU A 67 16.55 -7.95 -10.60
N LEU A 68 17.01 -9.12 -11.06
CA LEU A 68 17.47 -10.18 -10.17
C LEU A 68 18.68 -9.72 -9.35
N ASP A 69 19.67 -9.09 -9.99
CA ASP A 69 20.86 -8.57 -9.31
C ASP A 69 20.49 -7.49 -8.28
N ALA A 70 19.60 -6.56 -8.66
CA ALA A 70 19.10 -5.53 -7.75
C ALA A 70 18.31 -6.14 -6.58
N PHE A 71 17.52 -7.19 -6.83
CA PHE A 71 16.80 -7.91 -5.79
C PHE A 71 17.74 -8.65 -4.84
N VAL A 72 18.78 -9.31 -5.36
CA VAL A 72 19.83 -9.95 -4.55
C VAL A 72 20.55 -8.90 -3.70
N ALA A 73 20.93 -7.76 -4.27
CA ALA A 73 21.55 -6.66 -3.53
C ALA A 73 20.62 -6.10 -2.43
N LEU A 74 19.31 -6.01 -2.70
CA LEU A 74 18.31 -5.64 -1.71
C LEU A 74 18.25 -6.64 -0.56
N LEU A 75 18.25 -7.94 -0.84
CA LEU A 75 18.26 -8.99 0.21
C LEU A 75 19.55 -8.99 1.02
N GLN A 76 20.70 -8.68 0.40
CA GLN A 76 21.96 -8.52 1.10
C GLN A 76 21.95 -7.30 2.03
N THR A 77 21.34 -6.19 1.60
CA THR A 77 21.23 -4.96 2.41
C THR A 77 20.19 -5.10 3.51
N SER A 78 19.14 -5.89 3.29
CA SER A 78 18.03 -6.09 4.21
C SER A 78 17.65 -7.57 4.35
N PRO A 79 18.43 -8.35 5.13
CA PRO A 79 18.26 -9.81 5.21
C PRO A 79 16.93 -10.25 5.81
N HIS A 80 16.32 -9.41 6.65
CA HIS A 80 15.02 -9.68 7.27
C HIS A 80 13.88 -9.77 6.26
N LEU A 81 14.04 -9.22 5.05
CA LEU A 81 13.06 -9.35 3.96
C LEU A 81 13.09 -10.72 3.30
N ALA A 82 14.21 -11.47 3.40
CA ALA A 82 14.32 -12.79 2.80
C ALA A 82 13.29 -13.78 3.35
N GLY A 83 12.95 -13.68 4.64
CA GLY A 83 11.92 -14.50 5.27
C GLY A 83 10.48 -14.19 4.81
N CYS A 84 10.27 -13.05 4.15
CA CYS A 84 8.97 -12.66 3.60
C CYS A 84 8.78 -13.15 2.16
N VAL A 85 9.84 -13.61 1.49
CA VAL A 85 9.80 -14.08 0.11
C VAL A 85 9.47 -15.56 0.11
N LYS A 86 8.37 -15.94 -0.54
CA LYS A 86 8.01 -17.34 -0.80
C LYS A 86 8.27 -17.63 -2.27
N CYS A 87 9.06 -18.65 -2.56
CA CYS A 87 9.12 -19.21 -3.90
C CYS A 87 7.85 -20.05 -4.11
N LEU A 88 7.10 -19.74 -5.18
CA LEU A 88 5.94 -20.50 -5.62
C LEU A 88 6.35 -21.79 -6.34
#